data_AF-A0A9B0X2E2-F1
#
_entry.id   AF-A0A9B0X2E2-F1
#
_cell.length_a   1.000
_cell.length_b   1.000
_cell.length_c   1.000
_cell.angle_alpha   90.00
_cell.angle_beta   90.00
_cell.angle_gamma   90.00
#
_symmetry.space_group_name_H-M   'P 1'
#
loop_
_entity.id
_entity.type
_entity.pdbx_description
1 polymer ?
#
loop_
_entity_poly.entity_id
_entity_poly.type
_entity_poly.pdbx_seq_one_letter_code
_entity_poly.pdbx_strand_id
1 'polypeptide(L)'
;MKYLSEWDQWKQYSSKSWKRFLEKAHEMTTHLELWREDIRSIEGKFGTSIQSYFSFLRFLVLLNMVIFLIIFMLVLLPIFLTKYKITNSSFVLIPSKDTDIQCTMYPISSSGLIYFYSYIIDLLSGTGFLEETSLFYGHYTIDGVKFHNFIYDLPLAYLISTIAYLALSLLWIVKRSVEGFKINLIRSEEHFQSYCNKIFAGWDFCITNRSMADLKHSSLRYELRADLEEERIRQKIAERTSEETIRIYSLRLLLNCIVLAVLAACFYAIYRATIFSQEHMKKEIDKMVFGENLLILYLPSIVITLANFITPMIFAKIIHYEDYSPGFEIRLTILRCVFMRLATICVLVLTLGSKITSCDNSTCELCGYNQKLYPCWETQVGQEMYKLMIFDLIIILAVTLFVDFPRKLLVTHCSSWKVIQCWGQQEFAIPDNVLGIVYGQTICWIGAFFSPLIPLIATIKFIIIFYVKEMSLIYTCRPSPRQFRASNSNFFFLLVLLIGLCLAIIPVTISMASIPSSKACGPFTNFNTTWEVVPKTVSTFPSSLQSLIHGITSEAFAVPFFMIICLIMFYFIALAGAHKKVVGQLREQLSLVREQSQVLGSWQWPFVQDTESRDKRYLIQKLTEAQKDMRNRVDVL
;
A
#
# COMPACT_ATOMS: atom_id res chain seq x y z
N MET A 1 -36.38 40.91 -6.29
CA MET A 1 -35.07 40.28 -6.61
C MET A 1 -34.16 40.44 -5.41
N LYS A 2 -33.83 39.36 -4.69
CA LYS A 2 -32.83 39.42 -3.62
C LYS A 2 -31.44 39.41 -4.29
N TYR A 3 -30.70 40.50 -4.14
CA TYR A 3 -29.29 40.56 -4.53
C TYR A 3 -28.53 39.53 -3.68
N LEU A 4 -28.02 38.48 -4.32
CA LEU A 4 -27.06 37.56 -3.72
C LEU A 4 -25.79 38.36 -3.41
N SER A 5 -25.32 38.25 -2.17
CA SER A 5 -24.04 38.84 -1.73
C SER A 5 -22.90 38.37 -2.64
N GLU A 6 -21.94 39.24 -2.95
CA GLU A 6 -20.76 38.92 -3.78
C GLU A 6 -20.00 37.67 -3.27
N TRP A 7 -20.09 37.42 -1.96
CA TRP A 7 -19.55 36.22 -1.31
C TRP A 7 -20.24 34.91 -1.72
N ASP A 8 -21.58 34.92 -1.88
CA ASP A 8 -22.32 33.76 -2.32
C ASP A 8 -22.10 33.48 -3.82
N GLN A 9 -21.91 34.53 -4.61
CA GLN A 9 -21.52 34.42 -6.01
C GLN A 9 -20.11 33.84 -6.15
N TRP A 10 -19.14 34.32 -5.38
CA TRP A 10 -17.77 33.77 -5.37
C TRP A 10 -17.73 32.31 -4.90
N LYS A 11 -18.51 31.95 -3.87
CA LYS A 11 -18.63 30.57 -3.37
C LYS A 11 -19.24 29.63 -4.41
N GLN A 12 -20.29 30.06 -5.12
CA GLN A 12 -20.85 29.29 -6.23
C GLN A 12 -19.89 29.17 -7.42
N TYR A 13 -19.15 30.24 -7.74
CA TYR A 13 -18.19 30.24 -8.85
C TYR A 13 -16.99 29.34 -8.55
N SER A 14 -16.44 29.43 -7.33
CA SER A 14 -15.36 28.57 -6.84
C SER A 14 -15.80 27.11 -6.76
N SER A 15 -16.99 26.81 -6.24
CA SER A 15 -17.53 25.45 -6.22
C SER A 15 -17.75 24.86 -7.63
N LYS A 16 -18.27 25.64 -8.58
CA LYS A 16 -18.44 25.23 -9.97
C LYS A 16 -17.10 25.05 -10.68
N SER A 17 -16.14 25.94 -10.44
CA SER A 17 -14.79 25.85 -10.99
C SER A 17 -14.05 24.62 -10.45
N TRP A 18 -14.15 24.38 -9.14
CA TRP A 18 -13.58 23.20 -8.49
C TRP A 18 -14.19 21.89 -9.01
N LYS A 19 -15.52 21.85 -9.18
CA LYS A 19 -16.20 20.69 -9.80
C LYS A 19 -15.74 20.47 -11.24
N ARG A 20 -15.64 21.51 -12.06
CA ARG A 20 -15.14 21.40 -13.45
C ARG A 20 -13.67 20.99 -13.50
N PHE A 21 -12.83 21.47 -12.59
CA PHE A 21 -11.44 21.03 -12.48
C PHE A 21 -11.37 19.56 -12.07
N LEU A 22 -12.20 19.14 -11.10
CA LEU A 22 -12.30 17.74 -10.67
C LEU A 22 -12.79 16.82 -11.81
N GLU A 23 -13.78 17.28 -12.58
CA GLU A 23 -14.29 16.56 -13.77
C GLU A 23 -13.24 16.49 -14.87
N LYS A 24 -12.53 17.58 -15.18
CA LYS A 24 -11.42 17.57 -16.16
C LYS A 24 -10.24 16.72 -15.70
N ALA A 25 -9.93 16.73 -14.41
CA ALA A 25 -8.92 15.85 -13.84
C ALA A 25 -9.38 14.38 -13.92
N HIS A 26 -10.68 14.11 -13.69
CA HIS A 26 -11.25 12.78 -13.84
C HIS A 26 -11.24 12.30 -15.31
N GLU A 27 -11.56 13.19 -16.24
CA GLU A 27 -11.53 12.96 -17.69
C GLU A 27 -10.10 12.73 -18.20
N MET A 28 -9.13 13.53 -17.72
CA MET A 28 -7.71 13.27 -17.98
C MET A 28 -7.25 11.96 -17.36
N THR A 29 -7.71 11.58 -16.16
CA THR A 29 -7.37 10.27 -15.57
C THR A 29 -8.02 9.10 -16.28
N THR A 30 -9.16 9.30 -16.95
CA THR A 30 -9.84 8.26 -17.75
C THR A 30 -9.22 8.12 -19.14
N HIS A 31 -8.73 9.21 -19.74
CA HIS A 31 -7.92 9.15 -20.95
C HIS A 31 -6.48 8.65 -20.70
N LEU A 32 -5.91 8.90 -19.51
CA LEU A 32 -4.62 8.39 -19.04
C LEU A 32 -4.73 7.01 -18.35
N GLU A 33 -5.70 6.17 -18.73
CA GLU A 33 -5.83 4.83 -18.16
C GLU A 33 -4.76 3.88 -18.68
N LEU A 34 -3.54 4.14 -18.22
CA LEU A 34 -2.41 3.22 -18.24
C LEU A 34 -2.89 1.81 -17.90
N TRP A 35 -2.61 0.90 -18.83
CA TRP A 35 -2.82 -0.54 -18.71
C TRP A 35 -4.26 -1.02 -18.52
N ARG A 36 -5.29 -0.25 -18.90
CA ARG A 36 -6.67 -0.74 -18.84
C ARG A 36 -6.87 -2.02 -19.65
N GLU A 37 -6.32 -2.08 -20.86
CA GLU A 37 -6.46 -3.24 -21.75
C GLU A 37 -5.72 -4.46 -21.21
N ASP A 38 -4.48 -4.27 -20.77
CA ASP A 38 -3.66 -5.33 -20.17
C ASP A 38 -4.32 -5.91 -18.92
N ILE A 39 -4.81 -5.04 -18.01
CA ILE A 39 -5.52 -5.47 -16.80
C ILE A 39 -6.81 -6.24 -17.13
N ARG A 40 -7.58 -5.80 -18.14
CA ARG A 40 -8.79 -6.53 -18.60
C ARG A 40 -8.44 -7.87 -19.23
N SER A 41 -7.36 -7.93 -20.00
CA SER A 41 -6.84 -9.17 -20.59
C SER A 41 -6.41 -10.17 -19.52
N ILE A 42 -5.70 -9.70 -18.49
CA ILE A 42 -5.29 -10.49 -17.32
C ILE A 42 -6.53 -10.98 -16.54
N GLU A 43 -7.54 -10.13 -16.36
CA GLU A 43 -8.81 -10.50 -15.73
C GLU A 43 -9.50 -11.65 -16.47
N GLY A 44 -9.56 -11.56 -17.81
CA GLY A 44 -10.18 -12.58 -18.65
C GLY A 44 -9.44 -13.93 -18.65
N LYS A 45 -8.11 -13.93 -18.48
CA LYS A 45 -7.29 -15.16 -18.54
C LYS A 45 -7.02 -15.79 -17.17
N PHE A 46 -6.81 -14.96 -16.15
CA PHE A 46 -6.30 -15.39 -14.83
C PHE A 46 -7.26 -15.08 -13.67
N GLY A 47 -8.33 -14.33 -13.93
CA GLY A 47 -9.38 -14.03 -12.97
C GLY A 47 -9.18 -12.74 -12.17
N THR A 48 -10.20 -12.42 -11.37
CA THR A 48 -10.35 -11.14 -10.65
C THR A 48 -9.35 -10.95 -9.50
N SER A 49 -8.83 -12.03 -8.92
CA SER A 49 -7.84 -11.96 -7.82
C SER A 49 -6.49 -11.42 -8.29
N ILE A 50 -6.04 -11.82 -9.49
CA ILE A 50 -4.79 -11.36 -10.09
C ILE A 50 -4.98 -9.95 -10.68
N GLN A 51 -6.13 -9.66 -11.27
CA GLN A 51 -6.50 -8.30 -11.68
C GLN A 51 -6.44 -7.31 -10.50
N SER A 52 -6.88 -7.73 -9.30
CA SER A 52 -6.81 -6.90 -8.09
C SER A 52 -5.38 -6.50 -7.73
N TYR A 53 -4.38 -7.37 -7.95
CA TYR A 53 -2.96 -7.05 -7.76
C TYR A 53 -2.47 -5.96 -8.73
N PHE A 54 -2.73 -6.10 -10.03
CA PHE A 54 -2.30 -5.10 -11.01
C PHE A 54 -3.04 -3.75 -10.85
N SER A 55 -4.32 -3.80 -10.47
CA SER A 55 -5.09 -2.59 -10.12
C SER A 55 -4.53 -1.88 -8.88
N PHE A 56 -4.03 -2.65 -7.90
CA PHE A 56 -3.34 -2.12 -6.73
C PHE A 56 -1.95 -1.54 -7.07
N LEU A 57 -1.18 -2.20 -7.94
CA LEU A 57 0.10 -1.69 -8.42
C LEU A 57 -0.07 -0.38 -9.20
N ARG A 58 -1.05 -0.31 -10.10
CA ARG A 58 -1.41 0.92 -10.83
C ARG A 58 -1.76 2.08 -9.89
N PHE A 59 -2.47 1.78 -8.80
CA PHE A 59 -2.78 2.79 -7.78
C PHE A 59 -1.52 3.35 -7.11
N LEU A 60 -0.55 2.49 -6.78
CA LEU A 60 0.71 2.94 -6.19
C LEU A 60 1.55 3.79 -7.15
N VAL A 61 1.55 3.46 -8.45
CA VAL A 61 2.18 4.30 -9.49
C VAL A 61 1.57 5.71 -9.49
N LEU A 62 0.23 5.81 -9.51
CA LEU A 62 -0.47 7.09 -9.46
C LEU A 62 -0.21 7.85 -8.15
N LEU A 63 -0.20 7.15 -7.02
CA LEU A 63 0.10 7.74 -5.72
C LEU A 63 1.51 8.36 -5.71
N ASN A 64 2.53 7.62 -6.16
CA ASN A 64 3.91 8.11 -6.17
C ASN A 64 4.13 9.25 -7.18
N MET A 65 3.42 9.22 -8.31
CA MET A 65 3.43 10.34 -9.27
C MET A 65 2.85 11.62 -8.64
N VAL A 66 1.75 11.51 -7.86
CA VAL A 66 1.16 12.65 -7.15
C VAL A 66 2.08 13.14 -6.03
N ILE A 67 2.72 12.23 -5.27
CA ILE A 67 3.71 12.60 -4.24
C ILE A 67 4.88 13.36 -4.89
N PHE A 68 5.42 12.85 -6.00
CA PHE A 68 6.46 13.52 -6.76
C PHE A 68 6.01 14.90 -7.25
N LEU A 69 4.77 15.03 -7.76
CA LEU A 69 4.24 16.31 -8.23
C LEU A 69 4.15 17.35 -7.10
N ILE A 70 3.71 16.94 -5.90
CA ILE A 70 3.65 17.84 -4.73
C ILE A 70 5.03 18.36 -4.38
N ILE A 71 6.01 17.45 -4.27
CA ILE A 71 7.41 17.80 -3.98
C ILE A 71 8.02 18.64 -5.11
N PHE A 72 7.71 18.30 -6.35
CA PHE A 72 8.20 19.02 -7.51
C PHE A 72 7.71 20.46 -7.51
N MET A 73 6.41 20.68 -7.29
CA MET A 73 5.81 22.00 -7.32
C MET A 73 6.24 22.88 -6.13
N LEU A 74 6.34 22.30 -4.93
CA LEU A 74 6.65 23.07 -3.72
C LEU A 74 8.16 23.22 -3.45
N VAL A 75 8.98 22.25 -3.84
CA VAL A 75 10.41 22.25 -3.47
C VAL A 75 11.30 22.42 -4.69
N LEU A 76 11.19 21.53 -5.69
CA LEU A 76 12.13 21.52 -6.82
C LEU A 76 11.92 22.71 -7.77
N LEU A 77 10.68 23.08 -8.06
CA LEU A 77 10.35 24.14 -9.02
C LEU A 77 10.92 25.49 -8.58
N PRO A 78 10.73 25.97 -7.33
CA PRO A 78 11.38 27.20 -6.85
C PRO A 78 12.90 27.19 -7.00
N ILE A 79 13.55 26.04 -6.80
CA ILE A 79 15.01 25.90 -6.88
C ILE A 79 15.50 25.90 -8.32
N PHE A 80 14.77 25.26 -9.24
CA PHE A 80 15.10 25.35 -10.66
C PHE A 80 14.97 26.80 -11.15
N LEU A 81 13.93 27.53 -10.73
CA LEU A 81 13.75 28.93 -11.11
C LEU A 81 14.90 29.84 -10.63
N THR A 82 15.42 29.62 -9.43
CA THR A 82 16.57 30.38 -8.91
C THR A 82 17.87 30.00 -9.62
N LYS A 83 18.09 28.71 -9.91
CA LYS A 83 19.28 28.24 -10.65
C LYS A 83 19.38 28.87 -12.04
N TYR A 84 18.26 29.09 -12.72
CA TYR A 84 18.21 29.77 -14.01
C TYR A 84 18.15 31.32 -13.90
N LYS A 85 18.40 31.89 -12.71
CA LYS A 85 18.41 33.34 -12.42
C LYS A 85 17.11 34.07 -12.80
N ILE A 86 15.97 33.37 -12.82
CA ILE A 86 14.66 33.98 -13.08
C ILE A 86 14.18 34.78 -11.85
N THR A 87 14.60 34.35 -10.65
CA THR A 87 14.28 34.97 -9.36
C THR A 87 15.53 35.18 -8.52
N ASN A 88 15.53 36.22 -7.68
CA ASN A 88 16.63 36.49 -6.76
C ASN A 88 16.51 35.59 -5.52
N SER A 89 17.57 34.85 -5.19
CA SER A 89 17.64 34.01 -4.00
C SER A 89 18.45 34.69 -2.89
N SER A 90 17.96 34.57 -1.67
CA SER A 90 18.79 34.74 -0.47
C SER A 90 19.44 33.39 -0.21
N PHE A 91 20.71 33.25 -0.57
CA PHE A 91 21.51 32.13 -0.09
C PHE A 91 21.74 32.30 1.41
N VAL A 92 21.92 31.18 2.12
CA VAL A 92 22.38 31.21 3.50
C VAL A 92 23.72 31.95 3.52
N LEU A 93 23.70 33.20 3.96
CA LEU A 93 24.91 33.86 4.44
C LEU A 93 25.06 33.31 5.86
N ILE A 94 25.93 32.31 6.02
CA ILE A 94 26.22 31.65 7.29
C ILE A 94 26.48 32.76 8.33
N PRO A 95 25.58 32.99 9.30
CA PRO A 95 25.78 34.06 10.26
C PRO A 95 26.98 33.71 11.13
N SER A 96 28.04 34.50 11.02
CA SER A 96 29.23 34.44 11.87
C SER A 96 28.93 35.03 13.26
N LYS A 97 27.99 34.44 13.99
CA LYS A 97 27.83 34.70 15.42
C LYS A 97 27.65 33.38 16.15
N ASP A 98 28.75 32.95 16.75
CA ASP A 98 28.87 32.02 17.88
C ASP A 98 28.38 30.56 17.70
N THR A 99 28.07 30.10 16.49
CA THR A 99 28.10 28.65 16.18
C THR A 99 29.44 28.31 15.56
N ASP A 100 30.27 27.57 16.31
CA ASP A 100 31.64 27.25 15.96
C ASP A 100 31.77 26.71 14.53
N ILE A 101 32.72 27.28 13.79
CA ILE A 101 33.08 26.95 12.40
C ILE A 101 33.17 25.43 12.17
N GLN A 102 33.55 24.68 13.21
CA GLN A 102 33.61 23.22 13.20
C GLN A 102 32.28 22.57 12.78
N CYS A 103 31.11 23.01 13.26
CA CYS A 103 29.79 22.41 12.95
C CYS A 103 29.32 22.61 11.50
N THR A 104 29.93 23.54 10.77
CA THR A 104 29.53 23.91 9.39
C THR A 104 30.40 23.27 8.32
N MET A 105 31.49 22.61 8.71
CA MET A 105 32.40 21.96 7.77
C MET A 105 31.78 20.69 7.21
N TYR A 106 31.46 20.72 5.92
CA TYR A 106 31.11 19.56 5.12
C TYR A 106 32.23 19.30 4.10
N PRO A 107 33.19 18.41 4.41
CA PRO A 107 34.29 18.14 3.51
C PRO A 107 33.77 17.36 2.30
N ILE A 108 33.50 18.08 1.21
CA ILE A 108 33.21 17.47 -0.09
C ILE A 108 34.53 16.89 -0.58
N SER A 109 34.62 15.56 -0.64
CA SER A 109 35.77 14.85 -1.19
C SER A 109 35.84 15.10 -2.69
N SER A 110 36.49 16.20 -3.09
CA SER A 110 36.92 16.44 -4.47
C SER A 110 37.88 15.33 -4.87
N SER A 111 37.33 14.26 -5.41
CA SER A 111 38.10 13.09 -5.79
C SER A 111 38.69 13.36 -7.18
N GLY A 112 39.99 13.15 -7.33
CA GLY A 112 40.78 13.50 -8.52
C GLY A 112 40.45 12.65 -9.75
N LEU A 113 41.44 11.96 -10.35
CA LEU A 113 41.17 11.06 -11.47
C LEU A 113 40.49 9.78 -10.94
N ILE A 114 39.18 9.64 -11.18
CA ILE A 114 38.37 8.52 -10.70
C ILE A 114 38.16 7.49 -11.83
N TYR A 115 38.22 6.20 -11.51
CA TYR A 115 37.95 5.12 -12.48
C TYR A 115 36.45 5.03 -12.84
N PHE A 116 36.14 4.57 -14.06
CA PHE A 116 34.75 4.47 -14.56
C PHE A 116 33.83 3.64 -13.63
N TYR A 117 34.33 2.56 -13.04
CA TYR A 117 33.52 1.70 -12.15
C TYR A 117 33.08 2.42 -10.88
N SER A 118 33.80 3.45 -10.42
CA SER A 118 33.39 4.25 -9.26
C SER A 118 32.11 5.03 -9.54
N TYR A 119 31.87 5.47 -10.78
CA TYR A 119 30.59 6.08 -11.15
C TYR A 119 29.43 5.09 -11.08
N ILE A 120 29.66 3.80 -11.39
CA ILE A 120 28.64 2.76 -11.23
C ILE A 120 28.36 2.51 -9.75
N ILE A 121 29.40 2.46 -8.92
CA ILE A 121 29.27 2.31 -7.47
C ILE A 121 28.53 3.50 -6.89
N ASP A 122 28.92 4.73 -7.25
CA ASP A 122 28.25 5.97 -6.84
C ASP A 122 26.79 5.99 -7.28
N LEU A 123 26.47 5.53 -8.50
CA LEU A 123 25.10 5.42 -9.01
C LEU A 123 24.26 4.43 -8.19
N LEU A 124 24.83 3.27 -7.83
CA LEU A 124 24.15 2.25 -7.04
C LEU A 124 24.00 2.69 -5.57
N SER A 125 25.05 3.28 -5.01
CA SER A 125 25.20 3.72 -3.62
C SER A 125 24.40 4.98 -3.30
N GLY A 126 24.30 5.92 -4.25
CA GLY A 126 23.86 7.29 -3.98
C GLY A 126 24.97 8.19 -3.41
N THR A 127 26.23 7.78 -3.46
CA THR A 127 27.40 8.54 -2.96
C THR A 127 28.13 9.28 -4.08
N GLY A 128 29.11 10.11 -3.73
CA GLY A 128 29.99 10.76 -4.72
C GLY A 128 29.23 11.79 -5.55
N PHE A 129 29.23 11.64 -6.88
CA PHE A 129 28.59 12.62 -7.77
C PHE A 129 27.08 12.75 -7.54
N LEU A 130 26.41 11.68 -7.07
CA LEU A 130 24.96 11.71 -6.81
C LEU A 130 24.61 12.52 -5.56
N GLU A 131 25.51 12.60 -4.58
CA GLU A 131 25.31 13.32 -3.32
C GLU A 131 25.09 14.82 -3.56
N GLU A 132 25.72 15.37 -4.60
CA GLU A 132 25.57 16.77 -5.02
C GLU A 132 24.30 17.05 -5.82
N THR A 133 23.54 16.03 -6.22
CA THR A 133 22.33 16.21 -7.02
C THR A 133 21.10 16.54 -6.17
N SER A 134 20.04 17.05 -6.80
CA SER A 134 18.74 17.28 -6.15
C SER A 134 18.06 16.01 -5.63
N LEU A 135 18.67 14.83 -5.81
CA LEU A 135 18.20 13.57 -5.25
C LEU A 135 18.23 13.61 -3.72
N PHE A 136 19.25 14.19 -3.11
CA PHE A 136 19.44 14.14 -1.66
C PHE A 136 19.18 15.47 -0.95
N TYR A 137 18.78 15.36 0.31
CA TYR A 137 18.46 16.49 1.20
C TYR A 137 19.58 17.54 1.28
N GLY A 138 20.86 17.13 1.24
CA GLY A 138 22.01 18.04 1.34
C GLY A 138 22.10 19.11 0.25
N HIS A 139 21.51 18.87 -0.94
CA HIS A 139 21.52 19.83 -2.05
C HIS A 139 20.69 21.10 -1.78
N TYR A 140 19.74 21.03 -0.85
CA TYR A 140 18.72 22.05 -0.65
C TYR A 140 19.19 23.10 0.38
N THR A 141 20.11 24.00 0.01
CA THR A 141 20.74 24.97 0.94
C THR A 141 20.16 26.40 0.88
N ILE A 142 19.06 26.61 0.17
CA ILE A 142 18.45 27.94 -0.02
C ILE A 142 17.47 28.22 1.12
N ASP A 143 17.61 29.37 1.80
CA ASP A 143 16.74 29.75 2.94
C ASP A 143 15.40 30.35 2.45
N GLY A 144 15.46 31.22 1.43
CA GLY A 144 14.25 31.81 0.86
C GLY A 144 14.42 32.38 -0.54
N VAL A 145 13.40 32.19 -1.37
CA VAL A 145 13.31 32.72 -2.73
C VAL A 145 12.49 34.01 -2.72
N LYS A 146 13.07 35.13 -3.14
CA LYS A 146 12.35 36.40 -3.22
C LYS A 146 11.62 36.49 -4.56
N PHE A 147 10.30 36.37 -4.51
CA PHE A 147 9.44 36.80 -5.61
C PHE A 147 9.15 38.29 -5.47
N HIS A 148 8.69 38.92 -6.56
CA HIS A 148 8.53 40.38 -6.63
C HIS A 148 7.73 40.99 -5.45
N ASN A 149 6.74 40.26 -4.92
CA ASN A 149 5.85 40.72 -3.84
C ASN A 149 5.88 39.87 -2.55
N PHE A 150 6.56 38.71 -2.52
CA PHE A 150 6.58 37.83 -1.35
C PHE A 150 7.87 37.01 -1.26
N ILE A 151 8.25 36.66 -0.03
CA ILE A 151 9.38 35.78 0.25
C ILE A 151 8.84 34.36 0.40
N TYR A 152 9.39 33.43 -0.37
CA TYR A 152 9.05 32.02 -0.32
C TYR A 152 10.06 31.28 0.55
N ASP A 153 9.66 30.89 1.75
CA ASP A 153 10.51 30.17 2.70
C ASP A 153 10.60 28.70 2.29
N LEU A 154 11.75 28.28 1.77
CA LEU A 154 11.97 26.92 1.31
C LEU A 154 11.91 25.88 2.46
N PRO A 155 12.47 26.14 3.66
CA PRO A 155 12.38 25.18 4.77
C PRO A 155 10.93 24.89 5.18
N LEU A 156 10.08 25.93 5.20
CA LEU A 156 8.66 25.77 5.48
C LEU A 156 7.96 24.97 4.37
N ALA A 157 8.23 25.31 3.11
CA ALA A 157 7.67 24.59 1.97
C ALA A 157 8.05 23.10 1.98
N TYR A 158 9.28 22.79 2.37
CA TYR A 158 9.78 21.42 2.52
C TYR A 158 8.99 20.66 3.59
N LEU A 159 8.78 21.28 4.75
CA LEU A 159 8.01 20.71 5.86
C LEU A 159 6.54 20.50 5.48
N ILE A 160 5.91 21.51 4.88
CA ILE A 160 4.51 21.46 4.44
C ILE A 160 4.33 20.40 3.35
N SER A 161 5.25 20.31 2.38
CA SER A 161 5.23 19.26 1.36
C SER A 161 5.22 17.87 1.99
N THR A 162 6.02 17.68 3.05
CA THR A 162 6.12 16.41 3.78
C THR A 162 4.80 16.03 4.45
N ILE A 163 4.21 16.96 5.19
CA ILE A 163 2.92 16.77 5.84
C ILE A 163 1.82 16.56 4.80
N ALA A 164 1.85 17.32 3.70
CA ALA A 164 0.85 17.27 2.64
C ALA A 164 0.83 15.91 1.94
N TYR A 165 1.98 15.37 1.54
CA TYR A 165 2.01 14.07 0.85
C TYR A 165 1.61 12.92 1.78
N LEU A 166 2.02 12.95 3.06
CA LEU A 166 1.63 11.94 4.05
C LEU A 166 0.12 12.00 4.32
N ALA A 167 -0.44 13.19 4.56
CA ALA A 167 -1.87 13.37 4.77
C ALA A 167 -2.70 12.96 3.54
N LEU A 168 -2.26 13.36 2.34
CA LEU A 168 -2.92 12.96 1.09
C LEU A 168 -2.90 11.45 0.89
N SER A 169 -1.77 10.79 1.18
CA SER A 169 -1.69 9.33 1.11
C SER A 169 -2.64 8.65 2.09
N LEU A 170 -2.72 9.14 3.34
CA LEU A 170 -3.65 8.63 4.36
C LEU A 170 -5.10 8.77 3.91
N LEU A 171 -5.51 9.98 3.49
CA LEU A 171 -6.87 10.26 3.06
C LEU A 171 -7.28 9.42 1.85
N TRP A 172 -6.38 9.27 0.87
CA TRP A 172 -6.66 8.49 -0.34
C TRP A 172 -6.78 7.00 -0.03
N ILE A 173 -5.90 6.45 0.81
CA ILE A 173 -5.95 5.04 1.23
C ILE A 173 -7.21 4.77 2.04
N VAL A 174 -7.55 5.63 3.00
CA VAL A 174 -8.75 5.48 3.85
C VAL A 174 -10.02 5.57 3.02
N LYS A 175 -10.13 6.55 2.11
CA LYS A 175 -11.29 6.66 1.22
C LYS A 175 -11.51 5.36 0.43
N ARG A 176 -10.44 4.85 -0.18
CA ARG A 176 -10.50 3.64 -0.99
C ARG A 176 -10.75 2.38 -0.15
N SER A 177 -10.23 2.32 1.08
CA SER A 177 -10.45 1.19 1.98
C SER A 177 -11.89 1.14 2.50
N VAL A 178 -12.53 2.28 2.75
CA VAL A 178 -13.94 2.37 3.14
C VAL A 178 -14.86 1.90 2.01
N GLU A 179 -14.57 2.30 0.77
CA GLU A 179 -15.29 1.80 -0.42
C GLU A 179 -15.17 0.27 -0.54
N GLY A 180 -13.96 -0.27 -0.36
CA GLY A 180 -13.71 -1.72 -0.35
C GLY A 180 -14.38 -2.45 0.82
N PHE A 181 -14.41 -1.83 2.01
CA PHE A 181 -15.06 -2.37 3.20
C PHE A 181 -16.58 -2.46 3.03
N LYS A 182 -17.21 -1.41 2.48
CA LYS A 182 -18.65 -1.39 2.22
C LYS A 182 -19.08 -2.55 1.33
N ILE A 183 -18.33 -2.81 0.26
CA ILE A 183 -18.59 -3.92 -0.67
C ILE A 183 -18.46 -5.28 0.05
N ASN A 184 -17.46 -5.44 0.91
CA ASN A 184 -17.25 -6.68 1.66
C ASN A 184 -18.30 -6.90 2.76
N LEU A 185 -18.72 -5.85 3.46
CA LEU A 185 -19.72 -5.93 4.52
C LEU A 185 -21.08 -6.40 3.96
N ILE A 186 -21.52 -5.82 2.84
CA ILE A 186 -22.78 -6.19 2.16
C ILE A 186 -22.77 -7.67 1.76
N ARG A 187 -21.63 -8.20 1.31
CA ARG A 187 -21.50 -9.62 0.92
C ARG A 187 -21.45 -10.56 2.13
N SER A 188 -20.92 -10.11 3.27
CA SER A 188 -20.75 -10.94 4.47
C SER A 188 -22.06 -11.26 5.19
N GLU A 189 -23.07 -10.38 5.07
CA GLU A 189 -24.38 -10.58 5.69
C GLU A 189 -25.26 -11.65 5.00
N GLU A 190 -24.89 -12.13 3.81
CA GLU A 190 -25.67 -13.12 3.03
C GLU A 190 -25.33 -14.59 3.37
N HIS A 191 -24.47 -14.84 4.36
CA HIS A 191 -23.94 -16.20 4.62
C HIS A 191 -24.99 -17.25 5.03
N PHE A 192 -26.19 -16.86 5.49
CA PHE A 192 -27.20 -17.79 6.01
C PHE A 192 -28.20 -18.35 4.96
N GLN A 193 -28.15 -17.92 3.69
CA GLN A 193 -29.03 -18.43 2.60
C GLN A 193 -28.25 -18.89 1.34
N SER A 194 -26.99 -19.31 1.54
CA SER A 194 -25.92 -19.34 0.52
C SER A 194 -26.02 -20.46 -0.53
N TYR A 195 -26.22 -21.72 -0.15
CA TYR A 195 -26.02 -22.85 -1.08
C TYR A 195 -27.05 -22.87 -2.22
N CYS A 196 -28.33 -22.73 -1.89
CA CYS A 196 -29.39 -22.70 -2.91
C CYS A 196 -29.26 -21.48 -3.82
N ASN A 197 -29.03 -20.28 -3.27
CA ASN A 197 -28.83 -19.09 -4.09
C ASN A 197 -27.60 -19.21 -5.01
N LYS A 198 -26.50 -19.80 -4.55
CA LYS A 198 -25.31 -20.02 -5.40
C LYS A 198 -25.59 -20.98 -6.56
N ILE A 199 -26.37 -22.04 -6.33
CA ILE A 199 -26.72 -23.00 -7.38
C ILE A 199 -27.73 -22.37 -8.35
N PHE A 200 -28.82 -21.78 -7.84
CA PHE A 200 -29.90 -21.25 -8.67
C PHE A 200 -29.54 -19.93 -9.37
N ALA A 201 -28.78 -19.04 -8.73
CA ALA A 201 -28.29 -17.79 -9.34
C ALA A 201 -26.94 -17.96 -10.05
N GLY A 202 -26.28 -19.11 -9.90
CA GLY A 202 -25.05 -19.45 -10.62
C GLY A 202 -25.29 -19.80 -12.09
N TRP A 203 -26.54 -20.08 -12.47
CA TRP A 203 -26.94 -20.35 -13.85
C TRP A 203 -26.98 -19.05 -14.65
N ASP A 204 -26.14 -18.96 -15.68
CA ASP A 204 -26.10 -17.82 -16.60
C ASP A 204 -26.53 -18.28 -18.00
N PHE A 205 -27.71 -17.83 -18.43
CA PHE A 205 -28.29 -18.16 -19.73
C PHE A 205 -27.52 -17.53 -20.91
N CYS A 206 -26.61 -16.59 -20.65
CA CYS A 206 -25.79 -15.95 -21.67
C CYS A 206 -24.56 -16.77 -22.07
N ILE A 207 -24.26 -17.87 -21.35
CA ILE A 207 -23.12 -18.74 -21.67
C ILE A 207 -23.48 -19.62 -22.86
N THR A 208 -22.98 -19.26 -24.03
CA THR A 208 -23.18 -20.02 -25.28
C THR A 208 -22.02 -20.97 -25.59
N ASN A 209 -20.84 -20.74 -24.98
CA ASN A 209 -19.63 -21.52 -25.24
C ASN A 209 -19.46 -22.67 -24.25
N ARG A 210 -19.22 -23.89 -24.76
CA ARG A 210 -19.04 -25.11 -23.95
C ARG A 210 -17.85 -25.01 -22.99
N SER A 211 -16.73 -24.41 -23.43
CA SER A 211 -15.57 -24.21 -22.56
C SER A 211 -15.86 -23.29 -21.37
N MET A 212 -16.69 -22.28 -21.59
CA MET A 212 -17.10 -21.33 -20.55
C MET A 212 -18.11 -21.97 -19.58
N ALA A 213 -18.99 -22.83 -20.09
CA ALA A 213 -19.89 -23.63 -19.25
C ALA A 213 -19.10 -24.60 -18.34
N ASP A 214 -18.10 -25.30 -18.89
CA ASP A 214 -17.22 -26.21 -18.13
C ASP A 214 -16.41 -25.47 -17.05
N LEU A 215 -15.91 -24.27 -17.37
CA LEU A 215 -15.24 -23.39 -16.40
C LEU A 215 -16.20 -22.91 -15.30
N LYS A 216 -17.41 -22.48 -15.66
CA LYS A 216 -18.42 -22.03 -14.68
C LYS A 216 -18.84 -23.15 -13.74
N HIS A 217 -19.05 -24.35 -14.27
CA HIS A 217 -19.40 -25.54 -13.50
C HIS A 217 -18.26 -25.97 -12.56
N SER A 218 -17.02 -25.95 -13.05
CA SER A 218 -15.84 -26.23 -12.23
C SER A 218 -15.69 -25.18 -11.11
N SER A 219 -15.87 -23.89 -11.42
CA SER A 219 -15.82 -22.80 -10.45
C SER A 219 -16.87 -22.96 -9.34
N LEU A 220 -18.13 -23.25 -9.69
CA LEU A 220 -19.20 -23.51 -8.72
C LEU A 220 -18.89 -24.72 -7.83
N ARG A 221 -18.38 -25.80 -8.43
CA ARG A 221 -17.97 -27.00 -7.68
C ARG A 221 -16.87 -26.68 -6.67
N TYR A 222 -15.86 -25.91 -7.06
CA TYR A 222 -14.79 -25.50 -6.15
C TYR A 222 -15.29 -24.58 -5.04
N GLU A 223 -16.17 -23.64 -5.36
CA GLU A 223 -16.74 -22.73 -4.36
C GLU A 223 -17.57 -23.48 -3.31
N LEU A 224 -18.45 -24.39 -3.74
CA LEU A 224 -19.25 -25.23 -2.84
C LEU A 224 -18.36 -26.15 -1.98
N ARG A 225 -17.32 -26.74 -2.58
CA ARG A 225 -16.38 -27.59 -1.85
C ARG A 225 -15.61 -26.80 -0.79
N ALA A 226 -15.19 -25.57 -1.10
CA ALA A 226 -14.49 -24.70 -0.16
C ALA A 226 -15.40 -24.29 1.00
N ASP A 227 -16.66 -23.92 0.73
CA ASP A 227 -17.64 -23.60 1.77
C ASP A 227 -17.88 -24.79 2.71
N LEU A 228 -18.08 -25.99 2.15
CA LEU A 228 -18.27 -27.23 2.92
C LEU A 228 -17.05 -27.61 3.77
N GLU A 229 -15.84 -27.45 3.22
CA GLU A 229 -14.59 -27.64 3.97
C GLU A 229 -14.47 -26.62 5.11
N GLU A 230 -14.85 -25.35 4.90
CA GLU A 230 -14.82 -24.32 5.95
C GLU A 230 -15.83 -24.62 7.08
N GLU A 231 -17.05 -25.04 6.76
CA GLU A 231 -18.05 -25.45 7.76
C GLU A 231 -17.59 -26.66 8.58
N ARG A 232 -17.02 -27.68 7.92
CA ARG A 232 -16.48 -28.87 8.60
C ARG A 232 -15.37 -28.51 9.58
N ILE A 233 -14.54 -27.52 9.25
CA ILE A 233 -13.48 -27.02 10.13
C ILE A 233 -14.08 -26.25 11.32
N ARG A 234 -15.14 -25.45 11.11
CA ARG A 234 -15.82 -24.75 12.21
C ARG A 234 -16.47 -25.74 13.19
N GLN A 235 -17.11 -26.79 12.69
CA GLN A 235 -17.66 -27.87 13.53
C GLN A 235 -16.56 -28.54 14.36
N LYS A 236 -15.43 -28.90 13.73
CA LYS A 236 -14.25 -29.42 14.45
C LYS A 236 -13.68 -28.49 15.51
N ILE A 237 -13.83 -27.17 15.38
CA ILE A 237 -13.40 -26.20 16.39
C ILE A 237 -14.41 -26.10 17.54
N ALA A 238 -15.72 -26.21 17.24
CA ALA A 238 -16.79 -26.18 18.22
C ALA A 238 -16.88 -27.46 19.07
N GLU A 239 -16.50 -28.60 18.51
CA GLU A 239 -16.53 -29.91 19.18
C GLU A 239 -15.27 -30.23 19.99
N ARG A 240 -14.31 -29.29 20.11
CA ARG A 240 -13.04 -29.54 20.82
C ARG A 240 -13.24 -29.74 22.31
N THR A 241 -12.56 -30.74 22.87
CA THR A 241 -12.51 -30.95 24.32
C THR A 241 -11.58 -29.93 25.00
N SER A 242 -11.77 -29.71 26.31
CA SER A 242 -10.98 -28.75 27.09
C SER A 242 -9.49 -29.14 27.19
N GLU A 243 -9.17 -30.43 27.29
CA GLU A 243 -7.80 -30.94 27.35
C GLU A 243 -7.04 -30.73 26.04
N GLU A 244 -7.68 -31.07 24.91
CA GLU A 244 -7.13 -30.79 23.57
C GLU A 244 -6.94 -29.30 23.34
N THR A 245 -7.86 -28.48 23.86
CA THR A 245 -7.75 -27.02 23.80
C THR A 245 -6.51 -26.55 24.55
N ILE A 246 -6.30 -26.98 25.80
CA ILE A 246 -5.10 -26.61 26.57
C ILE A 246 -3.82 -27.04 25.86
N ARG A 247 -3.77 -28.25 25.30
CA ARG A 247 -2.61 -28.75 24.54
C ARG A 247 -2.34 -27.91 23.28
N ILE A 248 -3.37 -27.54 22.52
CA ILE A 248 -3.21 -26.71 21.32
C ILE A 248 -2.76 -25.29 21.69
N TYR A 249 -3.33 -24.71 22.74
CA TYR A 249 -2.93 -23.37 23.19
C TYR A 249 -1.51 -23.33 23.74
N SER A 250 -1.05 -24.36 24.46
CA SER A 250 0.34 -24.45 24.92
C SER A 250 1.33 -24.64 23.76
N LEU A 251 0.97 -25.48 22.76
CA LEU A 251 1.75 -25.60 21.52
C LEU A 251 1.84 -24.27 20.79
N ARG A 252 0.72 -23.54 20.64
CA ARG A 252 0.70 -22.22 20.02
C ARG A 252 1.53 -21.21 20.79
N LEU A 253 1.51 -21.23 22.12
CA LEU A 253 2.35 -20.35 22.93
C LEU A 253 3.84 -20.61 22.62
N LEU A 254 4.25 -21.88 22.61
CA LEU A 254 5.62 -22.27 22.29
C LEU A 254 6.04 -21.86 20.86
N LEU A 255 5.19 -22.12 19.87
CA LEU A 255 5.45 -21.74 18.47
C LEU A 255 5.52 -20.21 18.29
N ASN A 256 4.66 -19.45 18.98
CA ASN A 256 4.72 -17.98 18.97
C ASN A 256 5.98 -17.46 19.69
N CYS A 257 6.44 -18.11 20.76
CA CYS A 257 7.74 -17.78 21.37
C CYS A 257 8.91 -18.00 20.40
N ILE A 258 8.88 -19.08 19.61
CA ILE A 258 9.88 -19.33 18.55
C ILE A 258 9.83 -18.23 17.49
N VAL A 259 8.63 -17.81 17.07
CA VAL A 259 8.46 -16.68 16.12
C VAL A 259 9.10 -15.40 16.67
N LEU A 260 8.86 -15.07 17.95
CA LEU A 260 9.47 -13.90 18.59
C LEU A 260 11.00 -14.01 18.66
N ALA A 261 11.54 -15.20 18.94
CA ALA A 261 12.99 -15.43 18.97
C ALA A 261 13.64 -15.24 17.59
N VAL A 262 13.00 -15.75 16.53
CA VAL A 262 13.46 -15.55 15.14
C VAL A 262 13.44 -14.06 14.77
N LEU A 263 12.38 -13.34 15.14
CA LEU A 263 12.29 -11.89 14.91
C LEU A 263 13.40 -11.13 15.65
N ALA A 264 13.64 -11.45 16.93
CA ALA A 264 14.72 -10.84 17.71
C ALA A 264 16.11 -11.12 17.10
N ALA A 265 16.36 -12.34 16.62
CA ALA A 265 17.59 -12.71 15.94
C ALA A 265 17.79 -11.91 14.63
N CYS A 266 16.74 -11.75 13.83
CA CYS A 266 16.77 -10.92 12.62
C CYS A 266 17.08 -9.46 12.96
N PHE A 267 16.42 -8.88 13.98
CA PHE A 267 16.67 -7.50 14.38
C PHE A 267 18.08 -7.30 14.92
N TYR A 268 18.61 -8.24 15.70
CA TYR A 268 19.99 -8.21 16.18
C TYR A 268 20.99 -8.31 15.03
N ALA A 269 20.75 -9.19 14.05
CA ALA A 269 21.61 -9.33 12.87
C ALA A 269 21.64 -8.03 12.05
N ILE A 270 20.49 -7.39 11.83
CA ILE A 270 20.40 -6.09 11.15
C ILE A 270 21.17 -5.03 11.95
N TYR A 271 20.95 -4.93 13.26
CA TYR A 271 21.67 -4.00 14.13
C TYR A 271 23.20 -4.18 14.08
N ARG A 272 23.69 -5.42 14.08
CA ARG A 272 25.14 -5.68 13.97
C ARG A 272 25.66 -5.37 12.57
N ALA A 273 24.91 -5.71 11.52
CA ALA A 273 25.28 -5.44 10.14
C ALA A 273 25.35 -3.94 9.84
N THR A 274 24.40 -3.15 10.35
CA THR A 274 24.39 -1.68 10.20
C THR A 274 25.58 -1.05 10.90
N ILE A 275 25.85 -1.42 12.15
CA ILE A 275 27.03 -0.90 12.87
C ILE A 275 28.32 -1.25 12.15
N PHE A 276 28.46 -2.51 11.73
CA PHE A 276 29.65 -2.97 11.04
C PHE A 276 29.89 -2.22 9.72
N SER A 277 28.82 -2.02 8.93
CA SER A 277 28.85 -1.25 7.69
C SER A 277 29.29 0.21 7.95
N GLN A 278 28.66 0.88 8.92
CA GLN A 278 28.96 2.28 9.24
C GLN A 278 30.38 2.51 9.77
N GLU A 279 30.91 1.59 10.58
CA GLU A 279 32.28 1.72 11.11
C GLU A 279 33.36 1.49 10.04
N HIS A 280 33.12 0.60 9.07
CA HIS A 280 34.09 0.30 8.00
C HIS A 280 34.06 1.34 6.87
N MET A 281 32.90 1.93 6.58
CA MET A 281 32.76 3.02 5.59
C MET A 281 33.76 4.16 5.80
N LYS A 282 34.18 4.43 7.04
CA LYS A 282 35.14 5.50 7.36
C LYS A 282 36.61 5.06 7.34
N LYS A 283 36.91 3.76 7.47
CA LYS A 283 38.29 3.25 7.51
C LYS A 283 38.86 2.94 6.12
N GLU A 284 38.00 2.69 5.12
CA GLU A 284 38.42 2.17 3.80
C GLU A 284 38.39 3.17 2.64
N ILE A 285 38.11 4.46 2.87
CA ILE A 285 38.27 5.50 1.83
C ILE A 285 39.71 5.51 1.25
N ASP A 286 40.70 5.00 1.99
CA ASP A 286 42.10 4.94 1.58
C ASP A 286 42.55 3.65 0.86
N LYS A 287 41.69 2.62 0.68
CA LYS A 287 42.08 1.35 0.02
C LYS A 287 41.05 0.86 -0.99
N MET A 288 41.34 1.07 -2.28
CA MET A 288 40.51 0.60 -3.40
C MET A 288 40.60 -0.93 -3.58
N VAL A 289 39.62 -1.69 -3.06
CA VAL A 289 39.32 -3.06 -3.51
C VAL A 289 37.83 -3.15 -3.86
N PHE A 290 37.56 -3.38 -5.14
CA PHE A 290 36.22 -3.28 -5.78
C PHE A 290 35.13 -4.20 -5.18
N GLY A 291 35.50 -5.41 -4.73
CA GLY A 291 34.53 -6.42 -4.30
C GLY A 291 34.15 -6.36 -2.82
N GLU A 292 35.11 -6.13 -1.93
CA GLU A 292 34.88 -6.14 -0.47
C GLU A 292 34.08 -4.90 -0.02
N ASN A 293 34.39 -3.73 -0.59
CA ASN A 293 33.76 -2.46 -0.21
C ASN A 293 32.26 -2.42 -0.60
N LEU A 294 31.87 -3.01 -1.75
CA LEU A 294 30.47 -3.06 -2.17
C LEU A 294 29.65 -3.99 -1.27
N LEU A 295 30.21 -5.14 -0.87
CA LEU A 295 29.55 -6.07 0.04
C LEU A 295 29.34 -5.46 1.42
N ILE A 296 30.33 -4.71 1.93
CA ILE A 296 30.23 -4.00 3.21
C ILE A 296 29.18 -2.87 3.14
N LEU A 297 29.13 -2.11 2.04
CA LEU A 297 28.19 -1.01 1.84
C LEU A 297 26.72 -1.47 1.73
N TYR A 298 26.49 -2.63 1.10
CA TYR A 298 25.16 -3.23 0.97
C TYR A 298 24.85 -4.24 2.07
N LEU A 299 25.74 -4.46 3.04
CA LEU A 299 25.57 -5.47 4.08
C LEU A 299 24.21 -5.36 4.80
N PRO A 300 23.74 -4.18 5.23
CA PRO A 300 22.42 -4.05 5.84
C PRO A 300 21.29 -4.44 4.89
N SER A 301 21.38 -4.02 3.62
CA SER A 301 20.39 -4.35 2.58
C SER A 301 20.37 -5.85 2.27
N ILE A 302 21.53 -6.50 2.21
CA ILE A 302 21.67 -7.95 2.01
C ILE A 302 21.07 -8.71 3.20
N VAL A 303 21.38 -8.32 4.43
CA VAL A 303 20.83 -8.97 5.63
C VAL A 303 19.31 -8.78 5.70
N ILE A 304 18.79 -7.59 5.39
CA ILE A 304 17.35 -7.31 5.36
C ILE A 304 16.64 -8.17 4.30
N THR A 305 17.18 -8.23 3.07
CA THR A 305 16.56 -9.04 2.00
C THR A 305 16.61 -10.54 2.28
N LEU A 306 17.72 -11.05 2.82
CA LEU A 306 17.83 -12.44 3.27
C LEU A 306 16.82 -12.75 4.38
N ALA A 307 16.69 -11.88 5.38
CA ALA A 307 15.68 -12.02 6.42
C ALA A 307 14.26 -12.02 5.80
N ASN A 308 13.97 -11.07 4.91
CA ASN A 308 12.66 -10.96 4.24
C ASN A 308 12.31 -12.14 3.33
N PHE A 309 13.31 -12.93 2.92
CA PHE A 309 13.14 -14.16 2.13
C PHE A 309 13.04 -15.42 3.00
N ILE A 310 13.91 -15.57 3.99
CA ILE A 310 14.00 -16.76 4.85
C ILE A 310 12.86 -16.80 5.88
N THR A 311 12.53 -15.67 6.50
CA THR A 311 11.56 -15.61 7.59
C THR A 311 10.15 -16.05 7.16
N PRO A 312 9.61 -15.65 5.98
CA PRO A 312 8.34 -16.19 5.49
C PRO A 312 8.35 -17.71 5.29
N MET A 313 9.47 -18.31 4.86
CA MET A 313 9.58 -19.77 4.73
C MET A 313 9.50 -20.47 6.08
N ILE A 314 10.16 -19.90 7.11
CA ILE A 314 10.09 -20.39 8.48
C ILE A 314 8.65 -20.26 9.00
N PHE A 315 7.99 -19.10 8.80
CA PHE A 315 6.61 -18.89 9.23
C PHE A 315 5.62 -19.83 8.56
N ALA A 316 5.79 -20.11 7.26
CA ALA A 316 4.98 -21.08 6.54
C ALA A 316 5.13 -22.50 7.13
N LYS A 317 6.33 -22.86 7.59
CA LYS A 317 6.54 -24.15 8.26
C LYS A 317 5.95 -24.18 9.66
N ILE A 318 6.10 -23.10 10.44
CA ILE A 318 5.57 -22.97 11.80
C ILE A 318 4.04 -23.02 11.80
N ILE A 319 3.38 -22.27 10.91
CA ILE A 319 1.92 -22.15 10.93
C ILE A 319 1.22 -23.46 10.60
N HIS A 320 1.87 -24.35 9.85
CA HIS A 320 1.38 -25.70 9.59
C HIS A 320 1.24 -26.53 10.88
N TYR A 321 2.04 -26.24 11.91
CA TYR A 321 1.94 -26.89 13.22
C TYR A 321 0.96 -26.19 14.17
N GLU A 322 0.49 -24.98 13.86
CA GLU A 322 -0.43 -24.22 14.74
C GLU A 322 -1.91 -24.63 14.57
N ASP A 323 -2.19 -25.52 13.61
CA ASP A 323 -3.52 -26.09 13.27
C ASP A 323 -4.63 -25.04 13.25
N TYR A 324 -4.39 -23.95 12.52
CA TYR A 324 -5.38 -22.91 12.25
C TYR A 324 -6.30 -23.28 11.08
N SER A 325 -7.43 -22.58 10.95
CA SER A 325 -8.25 -22.70 9.74
C SER A 325 -7.48 -22.14 8.53
N PRO A 326 -7.61 -22.71 7.32
CA PRO A 326 -6.83 -22.29 6.15
C PRO A 326 -6.95 -20.80 5.82
N GLY A 327 -8.12 -20.20 6.03
CA GLY A 327 -8.33 -18.76 5.83
C GLY A 327 -7.64 -17.89 6.90
N PHE A 328 -7.58 -18.37 8.14
CA PHE A 328 -6.85 -17.67 9.21
C PHE A 328 -5.34 -17.85 9.08
N GLU A 329 -4.88 -19.04 8.67
CA GLU A 329 -3.49 -19.35 8.35
C GLU A 329 -2.92 -18.33 7.37
N ILE A 330 -3.61 -18.10 6.23
CA ILE A 330 -3.14 -17.16 5.23
C ILE A 330 -3.11 -15.72 5.77
N ARG A 331 -4.16 -15.28 6.49
CA ARG A 331 -4.19 -13.93 7.07
C ARG A 331 -3.10 -13.70 8.12
N LEU A 332 -2.87 -14.68 9.00
CA LEU A 332 -1.87 -14.60 10.06
C LEU A 332 -0.44 -14.63 9.49
N THR A 333 -0.17 -15.51 8.52
CA THR A 333 1.13 -15.55 7.83
C THR A 333 1.42 -14.23 7.15
N ILE A 334 0.43 -13.66 6.45
CA ILE A 334 0.61 -12.36 5.82
C ILE A 334 0.86 -11.29 6.87
N LEU A 335 0.06 -11.21 7.95
CA LEU A 335 0.26 -10.23 9.03
C LEU A 335 1.67 -10.32 9.64
N ARG A 336 2.16 -11.53 9.91
CA ARG A 336 3.53 -11.76 10.43
C ARG A 336 4.60 -11.31 9.42
N CYS A 337 4.40 -11.58 8.13
CA CYS A 337 5.32 -11.15 7.08
C CYS A 337 5.31 -9.62 6.88
N VAL A 338 4.14 -8.98 6.96
CA VAL A 338 3.98 -7.51 6.95
C VAL A 338 4.75 -6.92 8.11
N PHE A 339 4.46 -7.37 9.34
CA PHE A 339 5.09 -6.86 10.54
C PHE A 339 6.62 -7.00 10.46
N MET A 340 7.10 -8.17 10.03
CA MET A 340 8.52 -8.43 9.88
C MET A 340 9.18 -7.47 8.87
N ARG A 341 8.65 -7.40 7.63
CA ARG A 341 9.22 -6.54 6.57
C ARG A 341 9.25 -5.08 6.97
N LEU A 342 8.20 -4.59 7.63
CA LEU A 342 8.11 -3.20 8.05
C LEU A 342 8.97 -2.90 9.28
N ALA A 343 9.00 -3.81 10.26
CA ALA A 343 9.83 -3.68 11.44
C ALA A 343 11.33 -3.67 11.09
N THR A 344 11.78 -4.41 10.05
CA THR A 344 13.18 -4.35 9.62
C THR A 344 13.62 -2.94 9.20
N ILE A 345 12.75 -2.18 8.51
CA ILE A 345 13.02 -0.79 8.13
C ILE A 345 13.06 0.11 9.37
N CYS A 346 12.09 -0.04 10.28
CA CYS A 346 12.08 0.73 11.52
C CYS A 346 13.36 0.50 12.35
N VAL A 347 13.80 -0.75 12.49
CA VAL A 347 15.04 -1.08 13.20
C VAL A 347 16.26 -0.45 12.53
N LEU A 348 16.34 -0.46 11.20
CA LEU A 348 17.41 0.21 10.46
C LEU A 348 17.45 1.71 10.79
N VAL A 349 16.32 2.42 10.65
CA VAL A 349 16.24 3.87 10.88
C VAL A 349 16.51 4.23 12.35
N LEU A 350 15.98 3.45 13.31
CA LEU A 350 16.24 3.68 14.73
C LEU A 350 17.70 3.40 15.11
N THR A 351 18.33 2.39 14.51
CA THR A 351 19.75 2.09 14.75
C THR A 351 20.64 3.21 14.21
N LEU A 352 20.34 3.70 13.00
CA LEU A 352 21.02 4.86 12.42
C LEU A 352 20.82 6.10 13.31
N GLY A 353 19.59 6.41 13.69
CA GLY A 353 19.27 7.53 14.59
C GLY A 353 20.01 7.45 15.92
N SER A 354 20.02 6.27 16.56
CA SER A 354 20.77 6.06 17.81
C SER A 354 22.26 6.29 17.64
N LYS A 355 22.86 5.86 16.51
CA LYS A 355 24.28 6.11 16.23
C LYS A 355 24.61 7.56 15.91
N ILE A 356 23.66 8.30 15.34
CA ILE A 356 23.81 9.74 15.07
C ILE A 356 23.80 10.53 16.40
N THR A 357 22.94 10.15 17.35
CA THR A 357 22.82 10.80 18.66
C THR A 357 23.85 10.31 19.69
N SER A 358 24.40 9.11 19.52
CA SER A 358 25.38 8.52 20.46
C SER A 358 26.79 9.10 20.24
N CYS A 359 27.35 9.72 21.28
CA CYS A 359 28.67 10.35 21.30
C CYS A 359 29.37 10.20 22.65
N ASP A 360 30.71 10.30 22.65
CA ASP A 360 31.50 10.65 23.84
C ASP A 360 31.41 12.17 24.10
N ASN A 361 31.31 12.54 25.39
CA ASN A 361 30.78 13.82 25.90
C ASN A 361 31.27 15.13 25.23
N SER A 362 32.52 15.26 24.78
CA SER A 362 33.08 16.59 24.45
C SER A 362 32.72 17.16 23.06
N THR A 363 32.29 16.33 22.11
CA THR A 363 32.04 16.79 20.71
C THR A 363 30.57 16.90 20.33
N CYS A 364 29.69 16.17 21.03
CA CYS A 364 28.25 16.24 20.80
C CYS A 364 27.58 17.42 21.53
N GLU A 365 28.15 17.92 22.63
CA GLU A 365 27.60 19.09 23.34
C GLU A 365 27.54 20.34 22.45
N LEU A 366 28.45 20.45 21.47
CA LEU A 366 28.57 21.62 20.62
C LEU A 366 27.53 21.65 19.48
N CYS A 367 27.38 20.56 18.72
CA CYS A 367 26.48 20.51 17.57
C CYS A 367 25.18 19.71 17.84
N GLY A 368 25.07 19.00 18.98
CA GLY A 368 23.92 18.15 19.36
C GLY A 368 23.91 16.74 18.75
N TYR A 369 24.86 16.40 17.88
CA TYR A 369 24.98 15.11 17.21
C TYR A 369 26.43 14.78 16.84
N ASN A 370 26.69 13.53 16.42
CA ASN A 370 28.03 13.07 16.05
C ASN A 370 28.49 13.59 14.68
N GLN A 371 28.89 14.87 14.64
CA GLN A 371 29.27 15.56 13.42
C GLN A 371 30.54 14.99 12.77
N LYS A 372 31.46 14.45 13.56
CA LYS A 372 32.71 13.85 13.03
C LYS A 372 32.43 12.60 12.21
N LEU A 373 31.41 11.82 12.58
CA LEU A 373 31.03 10.59 11.88
C LEU A 373 29.98 10.87 10.80
N TYR A 374 29.05 11.80 11.06
CA TYR A 374 27.94 12.12 10.18
C TYR A 374 27.79 13.64 10.02
N PRO A 375 28.56 14.30 9.15
CA PRO A 375 28.45 15.75 8.99
C PRO A 375 27.10 16.17 8.39
N CYS A 376 26.52 15.32 7.52
CA CYS A 376 25.18 15.47 6.95
C CYS A 376 24.39 14.16 7.09
N TRP A 377 23.82 13.92 8.26
CA TRP A 377 23.20 12.62 8.57
C TRP A 377 21.90 12.37 7.78
N GLU A 378 21.14 13.41 7.46
CA GLU A 378 19.88 13.32 6.71
C GLU A 378 20.10 12.75 5.31
N THR A 379 21.13 13.23 4.61
CA THR A 379 21.52 12.71 3.29
C THR A 379 21.92 11.24 3.39
N GLN A 380 22.63 10.84 4.45
CA GLN A 380 23.04 9.45 4.61
C GLN A 380 21.85 8.52 4.89
N VAL A 381 20.85 8.95 5.66
CA VAL A 381 19.59 8.20 5.78
C VAL A 381 18.88 8.10 4.42
N GLY A 382 18.89 9.17 3.63
CA GLY A 382 18.39 9.17 2.25
C GLY A 382 19.12 8.15 1.35
N GLN A 383 20.44 8.06 1.45
CA GLN A 383 21.27 7.09 0.72
C GLN A 383 20.93 5.66 1.11
N GLU A 384 20.72 5.35 2.40
CA GLU A 384 20.27 4.02 2.82
C GLU A 384 18.89 3.65 2.24
N MET A 385 17.93 4.58 2.25
CA MET A 385 16.61 4.35 1.64
C MET A 385 16.69 4.17 0.12
N TYR A 386 17.56 4.93 -0.55
CA TYR A 386 17.85 4.79 -1.97
C TYR A 386 18.47 3.41 -2.30
N LYS A 387 19.51 3.01 -1.55
CA LYS A 387 20.14 1.69 -1.69
C LYS A 387 19.14 0.56 -1.53
N LEU A 388 18.27 0.61 -0.50
CA LEU A 388 17.21 -0.38 -0.32
C LEU A 388 16.23 -0.42 -1.51
N MET A 389 15.83 0.74 -2.03
CA MET A 389 14.89 0.83 -3.15
C MET A 389 15.45 0.19 -4.43
N ILE A 390 16.70 0.52 -4.77
CA ILE A 390 17.42 0.00 -5.94
C ILE A 390 17.76 -1.47 -5.77
N PHE A 391 18.25 -1.86 -4.59
CA PHE A 391 18.60 -3.26 -4.31
C PHE A 391 17.37 -4.17 -4.38
N ASP A 392 16.23 -3.74 -3.85
CA ASP A 392 14.96 -4.47 -3.99
C ASP A 392 14.53 -4.63 -5.46
N LEU A 393 14.71 -3.60 -6.30
CA LEU A 393 14.46 -3.71 -7.74
C LEU A 393 15.40 -4.75 -8.39
N ILE A 394 16.70 -4.68 -8.09
CA ILE A 394 17.70 -5.62 -8.63
C ILE A 394 17.37 -7.04 -8.21
N ILE A 395 17.04 -7.30 -6.95
CA ILE A 395 16.67 -8.62 -6.45
C ILE A 395 15.40 -9.15 -7.11
N ILE A 396 14.37 -8.32 -7.27
CA ILE A 396 13.13 -8.74 -7.95
C ILE A 396 13.43 -9.14 -9.41
N LEU A 397 14.22 -8.33 -10.14
CA LEU A 397 14.64 -8.64 -11.51
C LEU A 397 15.49 -9.91 -11.56
N ALA A 398 16.47 -10.05 -10.67
CA ALA A 398 17.36 -11.19 -10.61
C ALA A 398 16.61 -12.48 -10.30
N VAL A 399 15.68 -12.48 -9.34
CA VAL A 399 14.84 -13.65 -9.04
C VAL A 399 13.99 -14.01 -10.25
N THR A 400 13.35 -13.04 -10.91
CA THR A 400 12.53 -13.35 -12.08
C THR A 400 13.35 -13.88 -13.27
N LEU A 401 14.56 -13.36 -13.50
CA LEU A 401 15.41 -13.76 -14.63
C LEU A 401 16.21 -15.05 -14.36
N PHE A 402 16.76 -15.22 -13.16
CA PHE A 402 17.68 -16.33 -12.83
C PHE A 402 17.03 -17.46 -12.03
N VAL A 403 15.86 -17.25 -11.44
CA VAL A 403 15.13 -18.29 -10.69
C VAL A 403 13.85 -18.68 -11.41
N ASP A 404 12.94 -17.73 -11.65
CA ASP A 404 11.62 -18.04 -12.19
C ASP A 404 11.70 -18.57 -13.63
N PHE A 405 12.40 -17.86 -14.52
CA PHE A 405 12.52 -18.23 -15.94
C PHE A 405 13.26 -19.56 -16.14
N PRO A 406 14.44 -19.81 -15.53
CA PRO A 406 15.14 -21.08 -15.67
C PRO A 406 14.37 -22.24 -15.06
N ARG A 407 13.64 -22.02 -13.94
CA ARG A 407 12.78 -23.05 -13.36
C ARG A 407 11.71 -23.51 -14.35
N LYS A 408 11.08 -22.59 -15.10
CA LYS A 408 10.14 -22.98 -16.16
C LYS A 408 10.83 -23.80 -17.26
N LEU A 409 12.00 -23.36 -17.71
CA LEU A 409 12.74 -24.06 -18.77
C LEU A 409 13.09 -25.49 -18.34
N LEU A 410 13.60 -25.66 -17.12
CA LEU A 410 13.94 -26.96 -16.54
C LEU A 410 12.72 -27.88 -16.41
N VAL A 411 11.59 -27.37 -15.92
CA VAL A 411 10.37 -28.19 -15.79
C VAL A 411 9.80 -28.61 -17.15
N THR A 412 9.95 -27.77 -18.18
CA THR A 412 9.41 -28.03 -19.52
C THR A 412 10.28 -28.98 -20.33
N HIS A 413 11.61 -28.81 -20.28
CA HIS A 413 12.54 -29.61 -21.09
C HIS A 413 13.15 -30.82 -20.35
N CYS A 414 13.34 -30.75 -19.04
CA CYS A 414 13.96 -31.81 -18.24
C CYS A 414 12.93 -32.58 -17.42
N SER A 415 11.87 -33.07 -18.07
CA SER A 415 10.77 -33.82 -17.41
C SER A 415 11.20 -35.18 -16.85
N SER A 416 12.36 -35.70 -17.27
CA SER A 416 12.89 -37.02 -16.92
C SER A 416 13.47 -37.12 -15.50
N TRP A 417 13.70 -36.02 -14.78
CA TRP A 417 14.18 -36.05 -13.39
C TRP A 417 13.04 -35.85 -12.39
N LYS A 418 12.76 -36.87 -11.55
CA LYS A 418 11.71 -36.83 -10.51
C LYS A 418 11.82 -35.63 -9.56
N VAL A 419 13.03 -35.15 -9.30
CA VAL A 419 13.28 -33.97 -8.44
C VAL A 419 12.69 -32.70 -9.08
N ILE A 420 12.86 -32.52 -10.39
CA ILE A 420 12.33 -31.38 -11.15
C ILE A 420 10.81 -31.44 -11.24
N GLN A 421 10.25 -32.66 -11.36
CA GLN A 421 8.81 -32.87 -11.37
C GLN A 421 8.17 -32.61 -9.99
N CYS A 422 8.86 -32.91 -8.89
CA CYS A 422 8.44 -32.58 -7.53
C CYS A 422 8.51 -31.07 -7.25
N TRP A 423 9.52 -30.39 -7.80
CA TRP A 423 9.65 -28.94 -7.70
C TRP A 423 8.53 -28.18 -8.43
N GLY A 424 8.06 -28.69 -9.56
CA GLY A 424 6.89 -28.17 -10.28
C GLY A 424 7.05 -26.74 -10.82
N GLN A 425 6.04 -26.27 -11.55
CA GLN A 425 5.97 -24.89 -12.04
C GLN A 425 5.64 -23.91 -10.90
N GLN A 426 6.21 -22.70 -10.95
CA GLN A 426 5.94 -21.66 -9.96
C GLN A 426 4.48 -21.16 -10.06
N GLU A 427 3.81 -21.09 -8.92
CA GLU A 427 2.49 -20.46 -8.79
C GLU A 427 2.63 -18.96 -8.51
N PHE A 428 1.73 -18.15 -9.06
CA PHE A 428 1.70 -16.71 -8.79
C PHE A 428 1.09 -16.43 -7.41
N ALA A 429 1.93 -16.39 -6.37
CA ALA A 429 1.52 -16.07 -5.01
C ALA A 429 1.21 -14.56 -4.89
N ILE A 430 -0.07 -14.20 -4.93
CA ILE A 430 -0.52 -12.80 -4.81
C ILE A 430 -0.04 -12.15 -3.51
N PRO A 431 -0.14 -12.78 -2.32
CA PRO A 431 0.24 -12.13 -1.07
C PRO A 431 1.71 -11.71 -1.03
N ASP A 432 2.64 -12.57 -1.48
CA ASP A 432 4.08 -12.28 -1.45
C ASP A 432 4.44 -11.11 -2.37
N ASN A 433 3.82 -11.07 -3.55
CA ASN A 433 3.99 -9.98 -4.49
C ASN A 433 3.41 -8.67 -3.92
N VAL A 434 2.22 -8.69 -3.30
CA VAL A 434 1.63 -7.51 -2.64
C VAL A 434 2.53 -6.98 -1.53
N LEU A 435 3.08 -7.88 -0.71
CA LEU A 435 3.99 -7.51 0.37
C LEU A 435 5.26 -6.84 -0.15
N GLY A 436 5.77 -7.25 -1.32
CA GLY A 436 6.91 -6.61 -1.96
C GLY A 436 6.61 -5.17 -2.35
N ILE A 437 5.45 -4.92 -2.96
CA ILE A 437 5.05 -3.55 -3.35
C ILE A 437 4.80 -2.66 -2.13
N VAL A 438 4.17 -3.18 -1.08
CA VAL A 438 3.93 -2.42 0.15
C VAL A 438 5.25 -2.05 0.83
N TYR A 439 6.21 -2.97 0.90
CA TYR A 439 7.55 -2.70 1.40
C TYR A 439 8.24 -1.57 0.62
N GLY A 440 8.21 -1.64 -0.72
CA GLY A 440 8.71 -0.56 -1.58
C GLY A 440 8.01 0.79 -1.33
N GLN A 441 6.69 0.78 -1.13
CA GLN A 441 5.94 1.99 -0.82
C GLN A 441 6.33 2.59 0.54
N THR A 442 6.59 1.76 1.55
CA THR A 442 7.03 2.25 2.86
C THR A 442 8.41 2.89 2.82
N ILE A 443 9.34 2.34 2.02
CA ILE A 443 10.63 2.99 1.77
C ILE A 443 10.40 4.33 1.07
N CYS A 444 9.46 4.42 0.13
CA CYS A 444 9.16 5.68 -0.55
C CYS A 444 8.65 6.75 0.43
N TRP A 445 7.77 6.42 1.37
CA TRP A 445 7.25 7.41 2.33
C TRP A 445 8.28 7.89 3.33
N ILE A 446 9.12 6.99 3.85
CA ILE A 446 10.22 7.33 4.76
C ILE A 446 11.29 8.12 4.01
N GLY A 447 11.68 7.63 2.84
CA GLY A 447 12.74 8.19 2.02
C GLY A 447 12.40 9.53 1.39
N ALA A 448 11.13 9.82 1.08
CA ALA A 448 10.74 11.09 0.44
C ALA A 448 11.15 12.35 1.22
N PHE A 449 11.22 12.27 2.55
CA PHE A 449 11.70 13.38 3.38
C PHE A 449 13.23 13.57 3.30
N PHE A 450 14.00 12.49 3.17
CA PHE A 450 15.48 12.56 3.12
C PHE A 450 16.03 12.61 1.69
N SER A 451 15.24 12.19 0.71
CA SER A 451 15.57 12.16 -0.70
C SER A 451 14.30 12.47 -1.52
N PRO A 452 14.07 13.77 -1.83
CA PRO A 452 12.84 14.25 -2.47
C PRO A 452 12.50 13.60 -3.82
N LEU A 453 13.49 13.04 -4.53
CA LEU A 453 13.29 12.37 -5.83
C LEU A 453 13.05 10.85 -5.72
N ILE A 454 13.06 10.25 -4.51
CA ILE A 454 12.69 8.84 -4.33
C ILE A 454 11.31 8.50 -4.90
N PRO A 455 10.25 9.33 -4.76
CA PRO A 455 8.95 9.05 -5.36
C PRO A 455 8.98 8.90 -6.88
N LEU A 456 9.86 9.62 -7.58
CA LEU A 456 10.06 9.45 -9.02
C LEU A 456 10.70 8.09 -9.33
N ILE A 457 11.74 7.72 -8.59
CA ILE A 457 12.41 6.42 -8.72
C ILE A 457 11.43 5.28 -8.40
N ALA A 458 10.61 5.43 -7.36
CA ALA A 458 9.58 4.46 -6.98
C ALA A 458 8.52 4.31 -8.08
N THR A 459 8.15 5.40 -8.75
CA THR A 459 7.23 5.39 -9.90
C THR A 459 7.83 4.57 -11.05
N ILE A 460 9.08 4.83 -11.43
CA ILE A 460 9.80 4.08 -12.47
C ILE A 460 9.91 2.60 -12.08
N LYS A 461 10.30 2.31 -10.83
CA LYS A 461 10.39 0.96 -10.29
C LYS A 461 9.06 0.21 -10.41
N PHE A 462 7.94 0.81 -10.01
CA PHE A 462 6.64 0.15 -10.08
C PHE A 462 6.14 -0.05 -11.51
N ILE A 463 6.49 0.84 -12.44
CA ILE A 463 6.27 0.63 -13.88
C ILE A 463 7.07 -0.58 -14.38
N ILE A 464 8.35 -0.70 -14.01
CA ILE A 464 9.18 -1.85 -14.38
C ILE A 464 8.60 -3.13 -13.78
N ILE A 465 8.23 -3.12 -12.50
CA ILE A 465 7.63 -4.27 -11.81
C ILE A 465 6.31 -4.69 -12.47
N PHE A 466 5.50 -3.73 -12.95
CA PHE A 466 4.25 -4.02 -13.67
C PHE A 466 4.52 -4.93 -14.87
N TYR A 467 5.40 -4.51 -15.77
CA TYR A 467 5.71 -5.28 -16.97
C TYR A 467 6.45 -6.59 -16.66
N VAL A 468 7.40 -6.58 -15.72
CA VAL A 468 8.14 -7.79 -15.34
C VAL A 468 7.20 -8.85 -14.76
N LYS A 469 6.25 -8.44 -13.91
CA LYS A 469 5.30 -9.37 -13.30
C LYS A 469 4.20 -9.80 -14.26
N GLU A 470 3.76 -8.92 -15.16
CA GLU A 470 2.87 -9.29 -16.26
C GLU A 470 3.53 -10.36 -17.16
N MET A 471 4.76 -10.12 -17.59
CA MET A 471 5.53 -11.08 -18.39
C MET A 471 5.74 -12.40 -17.64
N SER A 472 6.11 -12.34 -16.36
CA SER A 472 6.27 -13.54 -15.53
C SER A 472 4.94 -14.30 -15.39
N LEU A 473 3.81 -13.62 -15.25
CA LEU A 473 2.50 -14.25 -15.17
C LEU A 473 2.11 -14.96 -16.48
N ILE A 474 2.26 -14.28 -17.61
CA ILE A 474 1.85 -14.80 -18.93
C ILE A 474 2.76 -15.92 -19.38
N TYR A 475 4.07 -15.75 -19.20
CA TYR A 475 5.08 -16.63 -19.77
C TYR A 475 5.69 -17.59 -18.76
N THR A 476 5.62 -17.39 -17.45
CA THR A 476 6.37 -18.23 -16.49
C THR A 476 5.47 -19.00 -15.52
N CYS A 477 4.38 -18.39 -15.05
CA CYS A 477 3.54 -18.96 -14.00
C CYS A 477 2.44 -19.91 -14.53
N ARG A 478 2.07 -20.89 -13.68
CA ARG A 478 0.84 -21.68 -13.85
C ARG A 478 -0.33 -20.97 -13.15
N PRO A 479 -1.57 -20.99 -13.71
CA PRO A 479 -2.74 -20.52 -12.99
C PRO A 479 -2.96 -21.33 -11.70
N SER A 480 -3.12 -20.64 -10.56
CA SER A 480 -3.27 -21.27 -9.25
C SER A 480 -4.59 -22.06 -9.15
N PRO A 481 -4.57 -23.35 -8.72
CA PRO A 481 -5.78 -24.15 -8.57
C PRO A 481 -6.64 -23.72 -7.37
N ARG A 482 -6.03 -23.04 -6.37
CA ARG A 482 -6.74 -22.41 -5.26
C ARG A 482 -7.22 -21.02 -5.68
N GLN A 483 -8.51 -20.91 -5.97
CA GLN A 483 -9.16 -19.63 -6.19
C GLN A 483 -9.22 -18.87 -4.85
N PHE A 484 -8.30 -17.93 -4.64
CA PHE A 484 -8.42 -16.99 -3.54
C PHE A 484 -9.65 -16.11 -3.80
N ARG A 485 -10.57 -15.99 -2.84
CA ARG A 485 -11.82 -15.24 -3.02
C ARG A 485 -11.51 -13.75 -3.26
N ALA A 486 -11.61 -13.31 -4.52
CA ALA A 486 -11.14 -12.01 -5.01
C ALA A 486 -11.68 -10.79 -4.25
N SER A 487 -12.91 -10.86 -3.71
CA SER A 487 -13.59 -9.70 -3.11
C SER A 487 -12.95 -9.22 -1.79
N ASN A 488 -12.41 -10.14 -0.97
CA ASN A 488 -11.77 -9.77 0.29
C ASN A 488 -10.33 -9.24 0.11
N SER A 489 -9.68 -9.54 -1.01
CA SER A 489 -8.27 -9.23 -1.25
C SER A 489 -7.99 -7.73 -1.37
N ASN A 490 -8.84 -6.97 -2.08
CA ASN A 490 -8.63 -5.53 -2.28
C ASN A 490 -8.66 -4.73 -0.97
N PHE A 491 -9.64 -5.00 -0.11
CA PHE A 491 -9.70 -4.38 1.22
C PHE A 491 -8.48 -4.76 2.06
N PHE A 492 -8.10 -6.03 2.03
CA PHE A 492 -6.95 -6.53 2.76
C PHE A 492 -5.63 -5.87 2.30
N PHE A 493 -5.41 -5.70 0.99
CA PHE A 493 -4.21 -5.01 0.47
C PHE A 493 -4.15 -3.54 0.92
N LEU A 494 -5.28 -2.84 0.91
CA LEU A 494 -5.37 -1.47 1.39
C LEU A 494 -5.17 -1.35 2.91
N LEU A 495 -5.64 -2.33 3.69
CA LEU A 495 -5.39 -2.40 5.12
C LEU A 495 -3.90 -2.60 5.43
N VAL A 496 -3.24 -3.52 4.72
CA VAL A 496 -1.80 -3.76 4.85
C VAL A 496 -1.00 -2.51 4.47
N LEU A 497 -1.41 -1.82 3.40
CA LEU A 497 -0.81 -0.56 2.98
C LEU A 497 -0.97 0.54 4.03
N LEU A 498 -2.14 0.64 4.68
CA LEU A 498 -2.42 1.58 5.76
C LEU A 498 -1.51 1.33 6.97
N ILE A 499 -1.30 0.06 7.35
CA ILE A 499 -0.34 -0.31 8.41
C ILE A 499 1.07 0.15 8.02
N GLY A 500 1.46 -0.06 6.76
CA GLY A 500 2.71 0.46 6.20
C GLY A 500 2.86 1.97 6.36
N LEU A 501 1.80 2.73 6.08
CA LEU A 501 1.83 4.19 6.18
C LEU A 501 1.99 4.65 7.64
N CYS A 502 1.22 4.05 8.56
CA CYS A 502 1.34 4.37 9.98
C CYS A 502 2.76 4.10 10.50
N LEU A 503 3.37 2.99 10.08
CA LEU A 503 4.75 2.64 10.46
C LEU A 503 5.80 3.55 9.81
N ALA A 504 5.52 4.13 8.65
CA ALA A 504 6.40 5.13 8.02
C ALA A 504 6.34 6.50 8.69
N ILE A 505 5.16 6.91 9.19
CA ILE A 505 4.97 8.21 9.87
C ILE A 505 5.77 8.27 11.17
N ILE A 506 5.88 7.17 11.92
CA ILE A 506 6.55 7.11 13.23
C ILE A 506 8.03 7.55 13.14
N PRO A 507 8.92 6.90 12.37
CA PRO A 507 10.32 7.27 12.29
C PRO A 507 10.53 8.67 11.67
N VAL A 508 9.73 9.05 10.68
CA VAL A 508 9.78 10.39 10.07
C VAL A 508 9.45 11.46 11.13
N THR A 509 8.37 11.28 11.88
CA THR A 509 7.97 12.23 12.93
C THR A 509 9.02 12.32 14.05
N ILE A 510 9.56 11.17 14.50
CA ILE A 510 10.65 11.15 15.50
C ILE A 510 11.88 11.89 14.98
N SER A 511 12.27 11.66 13.72
CA SER A 511 13.42 12.33 13.11
C SER A 511 13.23 13.84 13.00
N MET A 512 12.00 14.29 12.74
CA MET A 512 11.66 15.70 12.58
C MET A 512 11.57 16.45 13.93
N ALA A 513 11.06 15.78 14.96
CA ALA A 513 10.77 16.39 16.26
C ALA A 513 11.89 16.23 17.29
N SER A 514 12.64 15.12 17.27
CA SER A 514 13.57 14.77 18.36
C SER A 514 15.05 14.81 17.97
N ILE A 515 15.39 14.62 16.69
CA ILE A 515 16.80 14.62 16.24
C ILE A 515 17.19 16.04 15.81
N PRO A 516 18.33 16.58 16.26
CA PRO A 516 18.76 17.89 15.84
C PRO A 516 19.15 17.91 14.36
N SER A 517 18.76 18.99 13.66
CA SER A 517 19.05 19.18 12.25
C SER A 517 20.54 19.39 12.01
N SER A 518 21.07 18.82 10.92
CA SER A 518 22.48 19.03 10.55
C SER A 518 22.77 20.51 10.30
N LYS A 519 23.85 21.01 10.88
CA LYS A 519 24.31 22.39 10.67
C LYS A 519 25.16 22.56 9.40
N ALA A 520 25.64 21.46 8.84
CA ALA A 520 26.51 21.47 7.68
C ALA A 520 25.76 21.41 6.33
N CYS A 521 24.50 20.94 6.29
CA CYS A 521 23.79 20.70 5.04
C CYS A 521 22.25 20.84 5.17
N GLY A 522 21.60 21.08 4.02
CA GLY A 522 20.14 21.05 3.89
C GLY A 522 19.41 22.33 4.26
N PRO A 523 18.05 22.32 4.22
CA PRO A 523 17.23 23.50 4.38
C PRO A 523 17.09 23.98 5.83
N PHE A 524 17.28 23.11 6.81
CA PHE A 524 17.01 23.41 8.22
C PHE A 524 18.25 23.82 9.04
N THR A 525 19.35 24.25 8.40
CA THR A 525 20.62 24.57 9.08
C THR A 525 20.49 25.66 10.17
N ASN A 526 19.62 26.66 9.93
CA ASN A 526 19.35 27.76 10.85
C ASN A 526 18.47 27.37 12.06
N PHE A 527 18.01 26.12 12.13
CA PHE A 527 17.08 25.63 13.14
C PHE A 527 17.71 24.47 13.91
N ASN A 528 17.38 24.32 15.19
CA ASN A 528 17.87 23.19 15.97
C ASN A 528 17.06 21.93 15.66
N THR A 529 15.77 22.08 15.40
CA THR A 529 14.90 20.98 14.94
C THR A 529 14.10 21.42 13.72
N THR A 530 13.73 20.47 12.87
CA THR A 530 12.93 20.77 11.66
C THR A 530 11.56 21.38 11.99
N TRP A 531 11.01 21.05 13.17
CA TRP A 531 9.73 21.55 13.65
C TRP A 531 9.77 23.03 14.07
N GLU A 532 10.94 23.55 14.43
CA GLU A 532 11.12 24.93 14.91
C GLU A 532 10.80 25.98 13.83
N VAL A 533 10.79 25.59 12.55
CA VAL A 533 10.38 26.47 11.44
C VAL A 533 8.94 26.95 11.59
N VAL A 534 8.04 26.11 12.10
CA VAL A 534 6.61 26.43 12.23
C VAL A 534 6.39 27.64 13.15
N PRO A 535 6.80 27.61 14.44
CA PRO A 535 6.56 28.74 15.34
C PRO A 535 7.28 30.02 14.88
N LYS A 536 8.46 29.92 14.28
CA LYS A 536 9.22 31.10 13.78
C LYS A 536 8.59 31.73 12.53
N THR A 537 7.93 30.94 11.71
CA THR A 537 7.14 31.47 10.59
C THR A 537 5.82 32.06 11.09
N VAL A 538 5.18 31.43 12.08
CA VAL A 538 3.93 31.97 12.67
C VAL A 538 4.15 33.33 13.32
N SER A 539 5.34 33.61 13.87
CA SER A 539 5.66 34.91 14.47
C SER A 539 5.93 36.03 13.46
N THR A 540 6.17 35.72 12.19
CA THR A 540 6.31 36.73 11.11
C THR A 540 4.98 37.11 10.47
N PHE A 541 3.89 36.39 10.77
CA PHE A 541 2.56 36.70 10.28
C PHE A 541 1.94 37.94 10.95
N PRO A 542 0.99 38.62 10.28
CA PRO A 542 0.28 39.76 10.87
C PRO A 542 -0.45 39.35 12.16
N SER A 543 -0.54 40.29 13.10
CA SER A 543 -1.03 40.07 14.48
C SER A 543 -2.38 39.35 14.56
N SER A 544 -3.31 39.63 13.64
CA SER A 544 -4.60 38.95 13.57
C SER A 544 -4.47 37.44 13.29
N LEU A 545 -3.58 37.05 12.37
CA LEU A 545 -3.38 35.64 12.02
C LEU A 545 -2.63 34.90 13.12
N GLN A 546 -1.65 35.56 13.75
CA GLN A 546 -0.91 35.03 14.89
C GLN A 546 -1.84 34.71 16.07
N SER A 547 -2.75 35.62 16.42
CA SER A 547 -3.72 35.39 17.50
C SER A 547 -4.67 34.21 17.23
N LEU A 548 -5.03 34.00 15.95
CA LEU A 548 -5.92 32.91 15.55
C LEU A 548 -5.20 31.55 15.63
N ILE A 549 -3.95 31.48 15.16
CA ILE A 549 -3.14 30.25 15.22
C ILE A 549 -2.83 29.88 16.66
N HIS A 550 -2.39 30.82 17.50
CA HIS A 550 -2.18 30.55 18.93
C HIS A 550 -3.47 30.16 19.66
N GLY A 551 -4.62 30.72 19.26
CA GLY A 551 -5.93 30.30 19.77
C GLY A 551 -6.24 28.85 19.43
N ILE A 552 -6.00 28.41 18.19
CA ILE A 552 -6.25 27.02 17.73
C ILE A 552 -5.28 26.03 18.37
N THR A 553 -4.01 26.41 18.56
CA THR A 553 -2.98 25.55 19.17
C THR A 553 -3.03 25.55 20.71
N SER A 554 -3.85 26.40 21.32
CA SER A 554 -3.99 26.44 22.77
C SER A 554 -4.64 25.17 23.33
N GLU A 555 -4.15 24.69 24.46
CA GLU A 555 -4.76 23.62 25.26
C GLU A 555 -6.24 23.94 25.60
N ALA A 556 -6.57 25.22 25.76
CA ALA A 556 -7.93 25.68 26.04
C ALA A 556 -8.91 25.49 24.86
N PHE A 557 -8.42 25.42 23.63
CA PHE A 557 -9.22 25.12 22.44
C PHE A 557 -9.32 23.61 22.17
N ALA A 558 -8.28 22.84 22.54
CA ALA A 558 -8.24 21.40 22.34
C ALA A 558 -9.36 20.67 23.10
N VAL A 559 -9.64 21.07 24.35
CA VAL A 559 -10.70 20.46 25.19
C VAL A 559 -12.10 20.58 24.56
N PRO A 560 -12.63 21.78 24.24
CA PRO A 560 -13.94 21.91 23.61
C PRO A 560 -13.99 21.30 22.21
N PHE A 561 -12.89 21.36 21.44
CA PHE A 561 -12.81 20.69 20.14
C PHE A 561 -12.95 19.17 20.27
N PHE A 562 -12.26 18.55 21.23
CA PHE A 562 -12.39 17.12 21.51
C PHE A 562 -13.80 16.76 21.97
N MET A 563 -14.43 17.59 22.80
CA MET A 563 -15.83 17.40 23.21
C MET A 563 -16.79 17.43 22.02
N ILE A 564 -16.62 18.38 21.09
CA ILE A 564 -17.42 18.46 19.87
C ILE A 564 -17.21 17.21 18.99
N ILE A 565 -15.96 16.75 18.83
CA ILE A 565 -15.67 15.52 18.09
C ILE A 565 -16.35 14.31 18.75
N CYS A 566 -16.27 14.19 20.07
CA CYS A 566 -16.94 13.13 20.82
C CYS A 566 -18.46 13.17 20.60
N LEU A 567 -19.09 14.35 20.68
CA LEU A 567 -20.52 14.51 20.41
C LEU A 567 -20.88 14.12 18.97
N ILE A 568 -20.08 14.53 17.99
CA ILE A 568 -20.25 14.14 16.58
C ILE A 568 -20.13 12.61 16.43
N MET A 569 -19.14 12.00 17.07
CA MET A 569 -18.94 10.55 17.04
C MET A 569 -20.12 9.83 17.69
N PHE A 570 -20.60 10.29 18.85
CA PHE A 570 -21.79 9.73 19.50
C PHE A 570 -23.04 9.88 18.63
N TYR A 571 -23.21 11.03 17.97
CA TYR A 571 -24.29 11.24 17.01
C TYR A 571 -24.22 10.23 15.86
N PHE A 572 -23.04 10.01 15.26
CA PHE A 572 -22.87 9.01 14.21
C PHE A 572 -23.10 7.59 14.69
N ILE A 573 -22.67 7.22 15.90
CA ILE A 573 -22.94 5.91 16.50
C ILE A 573 -24.45 5.71 16.73
N ALA A 574 -25.14 6.71 17.27
CA ALA A 574 -26.58 6.69 17.47
C ALA A 574 -27.33 6.59 16.13
N LEU A 575 -26.90 7.35 15.12
CA LEU A 575 -27.46 7.32 13.77
C LEU A 575 -27.26 5.95 13.10
N ALA A 576 -26.07 5.36 13.22
CA ALA A 576 -25.80 4.01 12.75
C ALA A 576 -26.68 2.97 13.46
N GLY A 577 -26.89 3.11 14.77
CA GLY A 577 -27.81 2.28 15.56
C GLY A 577 -29.27 2.41 15.10
N ALA A 578 -29.74 3.64 14.82
CA ALA A 578 -31.08 3.89 14.30
C ALA A 578 -31.28 3.30 12.90
N HIS A 579 -30.33 3.50 11.98
CA HIS A 579 -30.37 2.88 10.66
C HIS A 579 -30.37 1.36 10.74
N LYS A 580 -29.61 0.76 11.67
CA LYS A 580 -29.63 -0.70 11.90
C LYS A 580 -31.02 -1.18 12.32
N LYS A 581 -31.71 -0.45 13.20
CA LYS A 581 -33.10 -0.77 13.60
C LYS A 581 -34.06 -0.67 12.40
N VAL A 582 -33.96 0.39 11.60
CA VAL A 582 -34.77 0.58 10.39
C VAL A 582 -34.54 -0.56 9.39
N VAL A 583 -33.29 -0.96 9.15
CA VAL A 583 -32.95 -2.11 8.30
C VAL A 583 -33.52 -3.42 8.87
N GLY A 584 -33.48 -3.60 10.20
CA GLY A 584 -34.11 -4.74 10.87
C GLY A 584 -35.62 -4.82 10.61
N GLN A 585 -36.33 -3.70 10.79
CA GLN A 585 -37.77 -3.61 10.51
C GLN A 585 -38.07 -3.86 9.02
N LEU A 586 -37.28 -3.29 8.10
CA LEU A 586 -37.41 -3.54 6.66
C LEU A 586 -37.21 -5.02 6.32
N ARG A 587 -36.27 -5.72 6.97
CA ARG A 587 -36.07 -7.17 6.78
C ARG A 587 -37.26 -7.98 7.29
N GLU A 588 -37.83 -7.64 8.44
CA GLU A 588 -39.04 -8.29 8.97
C GLU A 588 -40.23 -8.10 8.03
N GLN A 589 -40.43 -6.88 7.52
CA GLN A 589 -41.44 -6.59 6.51
C GLN A 589 -41.22 -7.43 5.24
N LEU A 590 -39.96 -7.56 4.79
CA LEU A 590 -39.61 -8.39 3.63
C LEU A 590 -39.85 -9.88 3.87
N SER A 591 -39.61 -10.40 5.08
CA SER A 591 -39.92 -11.80 5.42
C SER A 591 -41.43 -12.05 5.45
N LEU A 592 -42.21 -11.12 6.01
CA LEU A 592 -43.67 -11.23 6.02
C LEU A 592 -44.26 -11.18 4.60
N VAL A 593 -43.76 -10.27 3.75
CA VAL A 593 -44.15 -10.20 2.33
C VAL A 593 -43.73 -11.47 1.57
N ARG A 594 -42.57 -12.04 1.87
CA ARG A 594 -42.10 -13.30 1.26
C ARG A 594 -42.96 -14.48 1.68
N GLU A 595 -43.31 -14.57 2.96
CA GLU A 595 -44.19 -15.60 3.50
C GLU A 595 -45.59 -15.49 2.89
N GLN A 596 -46.14 -14.27 2.82
CA GLN A 596 -47.39 -14.00 2.10
C GLN A 596 -47.30 -14.33 0.61
N SER A 597 -46.19 -14.00 -0.07
CA SER A 597 -45.99 -14.33 -1.49
C SER A 597 -45.82 -15.84 -1.73
N GLN A 598 -45.25 -16.57 -0.77
CA GLN A 598 -45.10 -18.01 -0.81
C GLN A 598 -46.43 -18.72 -0.54
N VAL A 599 -47.24 -18.16 0.36
CA VAL A 599 -48.63 -18.57 0.57
C VAL A 599 -49.47 -18.25 -0.67
N LEU A 600 -49.47 -17.02 -1.18
CA LEU A 600 -50.15 -16.63 -2.42
C LEU A 600 -49.69 -17.48 -3.61
N GLY A 601 -48.39 -17.75 -3.73
CA GLY A 601 -47.85 -18.68 -4.71
C GLY A 601 -48.41 -20.09 -4.55
N SER A 602 -48.48 -20.63 -3.32
CA SER A 602 -49.06 -21.97 -3.08
C SER A 602 -50.57 -22.04 -3.34
N TRP A 603 -51.30 -20.94 -3.27
CA TRP A 603 -52.70 -20.83 -3.69
C TRP A 603 -52.85 -20.59 -5.21
N GLN A 604 -51.91 -19.88 -5.83
CA GLN A 604 -51.92 -19.54 -7.26
C GLN A 604 -51.48 -20.73 -8.14
N TRP A 605 -50.52 -21.53 -7.71
CA TRP A 605 -50.00 -22.67 -8.48
C TRP A 605 -51.05 -23.75 -8.79
N PRO A 606 -51.89 -24.19 -7.83
CA PRO A 606 -53.00 -25.11 -8.12
C PRO A 606 -54.06 -24.50 -9.04
N PHE A 607 -54.32 -23.19 -8.92
CA PHE A 607 -55.36 -22.51 -9.70
C PHE A 607 -54.94 -22.23 -11.15
N VAL A 608 -53.68 -21.87 -11.38
CA VAL A 608 -53.09 -21.69 -12.73
C VAL A 608 -52.98 -23.04 -13.44
N GLN A 609 -52.59 -24.10 -12.73
CA GLN A 609 -52.46 -25.42 -13.32
C GLN A 609 -53.84 -26.06 -13.65
N ASP A 610 -54.88 -25.74 -12.87
CA ASP A 610 -56.24 -26.23 -13.07
C ASP A 610 -57.04 -25.43 -14.12
N THR A 611 -56.73 -24.14 -14.32
CA THR A 611 -57.25 -23.34 -15.45
C THR A 611 -56.59 -23.74 -16.76
N GLU A 612 -55.27 -23.90 -16.79
CA GLU A 612 -54.54 -24.35 -17.99
C GLU A 612 -54.94 -25.78 -18.39
N SER A 613 -55.24 -26.66 -17.43
CA SER A 613 -55.75 -28.01 -17.69
C SER A 613 -57.19 -28.04 -18.18
N ARG A 614 -58.04 -27.09 -17.76
CA ARG A 614 -59.42 -26.96 -18.25
C ARG A 614 -59.48 -26.40 -19.67
N ASP A 615 -58.67 -25.39 -19.99
CA ASP A 615 -58.59 -24.83 -21.34
C ASP A 615 -58.01 -25.83 -22.35
N LYS A 616 -56.98 -26.60 -21.95
CA LYS A 616 -56.43 -27.68 -22.79
C LYS A 616 -57.46 -28.80 -23.06
N ARG A 617 -58.25 -29.20 -22.06
CA ARG A 617 -59.33 -30.20 -22.24
C ARG A 617 -60.46 -29.68 -23.14
N TYR A 618 -60.84 -28.40 -23.01
CA TYR A 618 -61.83 -27.77 -23.86
C TYR A 618 -61.37 -27.68 -25.34
N LEU A 619 -60.13 -27.27 -25.57
CA LEU A 619 -59.51 -27.22 -26.90
C LEU A 619 -59.40 -28.60 -27.54
N ILE A 620 -58.98 -29.62 -26.79
CA ILE A 620 -58.90 -31.00 -27.28
C ILE A 620 -60.31 -31.52 -27.65
N GLN A 621 -61.32 -31.27 -26.82
CA GLN A 621 -62.69 -31.69 -27.12
C GLN A 621 -63.23 -31.00 -28.39
N LYS A 622 -62.98 -29.70 -28.56
CA LYS A 622 -63.36 -28.95 -29.77
C LYS A 622 -62.63 -29.42 -31.02
N LEU A 623 -61.33 -29.74 -30.92
CA LEU A 623 -60.54 -30.30 -32.03
C LEU A 623 -61.01 -31.71 -32.39
N THR A 624 -61.43 -32.50 -31.42
CA THR A 624 -61.94 -33.87 -31.65
C THR A 624 -63.32 -33.84 -32.30
N GLU A 625 -64.21 -32.92 -31.90
CA GLU A 625 -65.49 -32.65 -32.57
C GLU A 625 -65.28 -32.19 -34.01
N ALA A 626 -64.35 -31.25 -34.24
CA ALA A 626 -64.02 -30.76 -35.57
C ALA A 626 -63.40 -31.85 -36.48
N GLN A 627 -62.56 -32.73 -35.92
CA GLN A 627 -62.04 -33.90 -36.64
C GLN A 627 -63.13 -34.92 -36.97
N LYS A 628 -64.13 -35.10 -36.09
CA LYS A 628 -65.26 -36.01 -36.33
C LYS A 628 -66.20 -35.46 -37.39
N ASP A 629 -66.41 -34.14 -37.42
CA ASP A 629 -67.21 -33.46 -38.44
C ASP A 629 -66.51 -33.46 -39.80
N MET A 630 -65.17 -33.32 -39.84
CA MET A 630 -64.39 -33.53 -41.07
C MET A 630 -64.40 -34.98 -41.53
N ARG A 631 -64.32 -35.97 -40.64
CA ARG A 631 -64.36 -37.39 -41.01
C ARG A 631 -65.73 -37.78 -41.60
N ASN A 632 -66.82 -37.30 -41.00
CA ASN A 632 -68.16 -37.52 -41.53
C ASN A 632 -68.41 -36.83 -42.88
N ARG A 633 -67.67 -35.76 -43.23
CA ARG A 633 -67.74 -35.13 -44.56
C ARG A 633 -66.90 -35.85 -45.62
N VAL A 634 -65.89 -36.61 -45.21
CA VAL A 634 -65.06 -37.41 -46.13
C VAL A 634 -65.73 -38.75 -46.46
N ASP A 635 -66.58 -39.28 -45.58
CA ASP A 635 -67.33 -40.53 -45.82
C ASP A 635 -68.63 -40.34 -46.66
N VAL A 636 -68.88 -39.13 -47.18
CA VAL A 636 -70.06 -38.79 -48.02
C VAL A 636 -69.63 -38.30 -49.43
N LEU A 637 -68.36 -38.44 -49.76
CA LEU A 637 -67.79 -38.33 -51.11
C LEU A 637 -67.20 -39.68 -51.51
#